data_AF-A0ABD3EQI9-F1
#
_entry.id   AF-A0ABD3EQI9-F1
#
_cell.length_a   1.000
_cell.length_b   1.000
_cell.length_c   1.000
_cell.angle_alpha   90.00
_cell.angle_beta   90.00
_cell.angle_gamma   90.00
#
_symmetry.space_group_name_H-M   'P 1'
#
loop_
_entity.id
_entity.type
_entity.pdbx_description
1 polymer ?
#
loop_
_entity_poly.entity_id
_entity_poly.type
_entity_poly.pdbx_seq_one_letter_code
_entity_poly.pdbx_strand_id
1 'polypeptide(L)'
;MVPISLKCAIVGQAGKFDVTIDDDKKVSELKDAVKEEMENELKNIDVDDLVLFLAKKDKGNGAWLTGAEVAAVRSDPVAEGFKLMDPTLFLKNPENFGENFQPDEGQVHVLVVVPQQEHARSGLWLVTGSVENALTTKGVRCKLYWMATLRIGYYDPTHRIGNKNVAFWYQDKKLCFRVLFETKEGALLFETDLVTGPLTLGSPLTDHVVDTRVERADAVSTSLQRIFYVDYVPNDSESPQHTISSVSLTTSVSNLDASTDEFHFQRIEDEKLFLPYGKAESCHLVSRKQSRDHKREFAKYDRDRNNRLALSRDMHGWFDGMSMDVPIVNMRPGEVEENQSNGNRYKGPYTLRARSCGARVC
;
A
#
# COMPACT_ATOMS: atom_id res chain seq x y z
N MET A 1 -9.43 -34.77 41.09
CA MET A 1 -9.11 -33.41 40.66
C MET A 1 -7.71 -33.09 41.11
N VAL A 2 -6.77 -33.26 40.18
CA VAL A 2 -5.37 -32.89 40.34
C VAL A 2 -5.08 -31.83 39.28
N PRO A 3 -4.63 -30.63 39.66
CA PRO A 3 -4.23 -29.62 38.70
C PRO A 3 -2.96 -30.10 37.98
N ILE A 4 -2.99 -30.07 36.66
CA ILE A 4 -1.86 -30.41 35.78
C ILE A 4 -1.46 -29.17 34.98
N SER A 5 -0.15 -28.99 34.77
CA SER A 5 0.39 -27.91 33.96
C SER A 5 0.85 -28.44 32.61
N LEU A 6 0.06 -28.15 31.57
CA LEU A 6 0.28 -28.64 30.23
C LEU A 6 1.07 -27.62 29.41
N LYS A 7 2.26 -28.02 28.97
CA LYS A 7 2.98 -27.28 27.92
C LYS A 7 2.28 -27.43 26.57
N CYS A 8 1.82 -26.31 26.04
CA CYS A 8 1.13 -26.19 24.75
C CYS A 8 2.01 -25.47 23.72
N ALA A 9 1.79 -25.78 22.45
CA ALA A 9 2.43 -25.07 21.34
C ALA A 9 1.50 -24.95 20.14
N ILE A 10 1.48 -23.78 19.51
CA ILE A 10 0.76 -23.56 18.25
C ILE A 10 1.61 -24.08 17.09
N VAL A 11 1.03 -24.95 16.27
CA VAL A 11 1.76 -25.49 15.12
C VAL A 11 2.05 -24.40 14.09
N GLY A 12 3.31 -24.29 13.68
CA GLY A 12 3.77 -23.29 12.71
C GLY A 12 4.15 -21.94 13.29
N GLN A 13 4.04 -21.75 14.62
CA GLN A 13 4.51 -20.56 15.31
C GLN A 13 5.70 -20.85 16.23
N ALA A 14 6.56 -19.85 16.40
CA ALA A 14 7.68 -19.92 17.32
C ALA A 14 7.22 -19.47 18.72
N GLY A 15 6.66 -20.41 19.50
CA GLY A 15 6.18 -20.10 20.85
C GLY A 15 5.66 -21.34 21.59
N LYS A 16 5.79 -21.34 22.92
CA LYS A 16 5.22 -22.35 23.82
C LYS A 16 4.74 -21.66 25.07
N PHE A 17 3.60 -22.09 25.58
CA PHE A 17 2.95 -21.53 26.75
C PHE A 17 2.46 -22.66 27.65
N ASP A 18 2.20 -22.35 28.91
CA ASP A 18 1.76 -23.30 29.92
C ASP A 18 0.28 -23.06 30.21
N VAL A 19 -0.53 -24.11 30.20
CA VAL A 19 -1.95 -24.05 30.56
C VAL A 19 -2.15 -24.92 31.79
N THR A 20 -2.69 -24.33 32.87
CA THR A 20 -3.00 -25.07 34.10
C THR A 20 -4.48 -25.42 34.13
N ILE A 21 -4.80 -26.71 34.23
CA ILE A 21 -6.16 -27.23 34.21
C ILE A 21 -6.29 -28.48 35.08
N ASP A 22 -7.48 -28.77 35.61
CA ASP A 22 -7.71 -30.00 36.37
C ASP A 22 -7.83 -31.24 35.45
N ASP A 23 -7.27 -32.36 35.88
CA ASP A 23 -7.24 -33.63 35.12
C ASP A 23 -8.63 -34.25 34.83
N ASP A 24 -9.65 -33.89 35.62
CA ASP A 24 -11.03 -34.34 35.45
C ASP A 24 -11.88 -33.42 34.55
N LYS A 25 -11.24 -32.44 33.91
CA LYS A 25 -11.85 -31.56 32.91
C LYS A 25 -11.91 -32.21 31.55
N LYS A 26 -12.81 -31.73 30.70
CA LYS A 26 -12.92 -32.18 29.31
C LYS A 26 -11.92 -31.45 28.41
N VAL A 27 -11.60 -32.06 27.28
CA VAL A 27 -10.80 -31.42 26.22
C VAL A 27 -11.47 -30.13 25.71
N SER A 28 -12.81 -30.03 25.74
CA SER A 28 -13.50 -28.76 25.44
C SER A 28 -13.08 -27.62 26.38
N GLU A 29 -12.98 -27.89 27.69
CA GLU A 29 -12.55 -26.90 28.69
C GLU A 29 -11.05 -26.57 28.52
N LEU A 30 -10.24 -27.51 28.02
CA LEU A 30 -8.86 -27.24 27.63
C LEU A 30 -8.77 -26.28 26.44
N LYS A 31 -9.67 -26.38 25.44
CA LYS A 31 -9.72 -25.42 24.33
C LYS A 31 -10.03 -24.02 24.83
N ASP A 32 -10.96 -23.88 25.76
CA ASP A 32 -11.30 -22.59 26.39
C ASP A 32 -10.07 -22.00 27.09
N ALA A 33 -9.39 -22.79 27.93
CA ALA A 33 -8.19 -22.35 28.65
C ALA A 33 -7.03 -21.94 27.72
N VAL A 34 -6.85 -22.66 26.60
CA VAL A 34 -5.88 -22.28 25.56
C VAL A 34 -6.23 -20.93 24.93
N LYS A 35 -7.51 -20.68 24.65
CA LYS A 35 -7.97 -19.41 24.07
C LYS A 35 -7.80 -18.24 25.04
N GLU A 36 -8.05 -18.46 26.32
CA GLU A 36 -7.87 -17.44 27.36
C GLU A 36 -6.38 -17.04 27.50
N GLU A 37 -5.48 -18.02 27.58
CA GLU A 37 -4.03 -17.76 27.72
C GLU A 37 -3.46 -17.04 26.49
N MET A 38 -3.99 -17.35 25.30
CA MET A 38 -3.54 -16.78 24.02
C MET A 38 -4.56 -15.81 23.42
N GLU A 39 -5.29 -15.06 24.26
CA GLU A 39 -6.42 -14.20 23.83
C GLU A 39 -6.04 -13.25 22.69
N ASN A 40 -4.83 -12.66 22.73
CA ASN A 40 -4.36 -11.73 21.70
C ASN A 40 -4.13 -12.42 20.35
N GLU A 41 -3.60 -13.65 20.35
CA GLU A 41 -3.27 -14.39 19.12
C GLU A 41 -4.48 -15.13 18.55
N LEU A 42 -5.41 -15.55 19.41
CA LEU A 42 -6.62 -16.29 19.06
C LEU A 42 -7.90 -15.43 19.07
N LYS A 43 -7.75 -14.09 19.13
CA LYS A 43 -8.86 -13.13 19.27
C LYS A 43 -10.00 -13.31 18.27
N ASN A 44 -9.67 -13.64 17.02
CA ASN A 44 -10.65 -13.77 15.92
C ASN A 44 -10.94 -15.24 15.56
N ILE A 45 -10.69 -16.19 16.46
CA ILE A 45 -10.82 -17.63 16.19
C ILE A 45 -11.84 -18.20 17.16
N ASP A 46 -12.81 -18.94 16.65
CA ASP A 46 -13.76 -19.62 17.52
C ASP A 46 -13.06 -20.72 18.33
N VAL A 47 -13.52 -21.00 19.54
CA VAL A 47 -13.00 -22.13 20.35
C VAL A 47 -13.26 -23.44 19.61
N ASP A 48 -14.43 -23.56 18.98
CA ASP A 48 -14.85 -24.77 18.28
C ASP A 48 -13.94 -25.08 17.08
N ASP A 49 -13.38 -24.04 16.48
CA ASP A 49 -12.45 -24.09 15.37
C ASP A 49 -11.07 -24.65 15.78
N LEU A 50 -10.65 -24.49 17.05
CA LEU A 50 -9.38 -25.01 17.54
C LEU A 50 -9.34 -26.54 17.49
N VAL A 51 -8.28 -27.11 16.91
CA VAL A 51 -8.05 -28.56 16.87
C VAL A 51 -6.85 -28.91 17.74
N LEU A 52 -7.03 -29.78 18.73
CA LEU A 52 -5.98 -30.17 19.66
C LEU A 52 -5.48 -31.59 19.36
N PHE A 53 -4.16 -31.76 19.33
CA PHE A 53 -3.52 -33.07 19.22
C PHE A 53 -2.61 -33.34 20.43
N LEU A 54 -2.50 -34.61 20.82
CA LEU A 54 -1.43 -35.03 21.72
C LEU A 54 -0.09 -34.86 21.00
N ALA A 55 0.84 -34.15 21.64
CA ALA A 55 2.20 -33.96 21.15
C ALA A 55 3.07 -35.23 21.33
N LYS A 56 2.46 -36.42 21.20
CA LYS A 56 3.14 -37.72 21.16
C LYS A 56 3.30 -38.17 19.72
N LYS A 57 4.51 -38.62 19.37
CA LYS A 57 4.80 -39.25 18.09
C LYS A 57 3.99 -40.54 17.90
N ASP A 58 4.03 -41.09 16.70
CA ASP A 58 3.45 -42.40 16.36
C ASP A 58 1.96 -42.51 16.74
N LYS A 59 1.20 -41.45 16.46
CA LYS A 59 -0.25 -41.34 16.72
C LYS A 59 -0.60 -41.58 18.20
N GLY A 60 0.18 -41.00 19.11
CA GLY A 60 -0.10 -41.07 20.55
C GLY A 60 0.63 -42.19 21.30
N ASN A 61 1.40 -43.03 20.61
CA ASN A 61 2.08 -44.18 21.22
C ASN A 61 3.58 -43.98 21.44
N GLY A 62 4.17 -42.95 20.82
CA GLY A 62 5.59 -42.64 20.91
C GLY A 62 5.93 -41.69 22.06
N ALA A 63 7.17 -41.20 22.03
CA ALA A 63 7.64 -40.18 22.97
C ALA A 63 6.94 -38.82 22.75
N TRP A 64 6.87 -38.02 23.81
CA TRP A 64 6.49 -36.61 23.74
C TRP A 64 7.49 -35.82 22.90
N LEU A 65 7.01 -34.79 22.21
CA LEU A 65 7.88 -33.86 21.51
C LEU A 65 8.65 -33.02 22.50
N THR A 66 9.94 -32.84 22.22
CA THR A 66 10.74 -31.82 22.88
C THR A 66 10.43 -30.45 22.32
N GLY A 67 10.81 -29.43 23.06
CA GLY A 67 10.64 -28.06 22.60
C GLY A 67 11.31 -27.73 21.26
N ALA A 68 12.39 -28.42 20.88
CA ALA A 68 13.06 -28.20 19.59
C ALA A 68 12.32 -28.88 18.43
N GLU A 69 11.72 -30.05 18.67
CA GLU A 69 11.05 -30.84 17.64
C GLU A 69 9.72 -30.22 17.20
N VAL A 70 9.02 -29.52 18.10
CA VAL A 70 7.78 -28.81 17.76
C VAL A 70 7.98 -27.79 16.64
N ALA A 71 9.13 -27.12 16.59
CA ALA A 71 9.41 -26.13 15.54
C ALA A 71 9.52 -26.77 14.13
N ALA A 72 9.75 -28.08 14.05
CA ALA A 72 9.78 -28.83 12.79
C ALA A 72 8.40 -29.38 12.37
N VAL A 73 7.39 -29.31 13.25
CA VAL A 73 6.03 -29.77 12.95
C VAL A 73 5.38 -28.79 11.99
N ARG A 74 4.99 -29.28 10.81
CA ARG A 74 4.30 -28.50 9.78
C ARG A 74 2.79 -28.66 9.90
N SER A 75 2.05 -27.58 9.67
CA SER A 75 0.58 -27.52 9.78
C SER A 75 -0.17 -28.45 8.82
N ASP A 76 0.46 -28.88 7.72
CA ASP A 76 -0.15 -29.77 6.72
C ASP A 76 0.80 -30.91 6.34
N PRO A 77 0.43 -32.20 6.59
CA PRO A 77 -0.65 -32.66 7.46
C PRO A 77 -0.12 -33.02 8.85
N VAL A 78 -0.37 -32.17 9.86
CA VAL A 78 -0.15 -32.54 11.29
C VAL A 78 -0.89 -33.83 11.64
N ALA A 79 -2.06 -34.02 11.03
CA ALA A 79 -2.97 -35.12 11.30
C ALA A 79 -2.39 -36.52 11.05
N GLU A 80 -1.32 -36.67 10.25
CA GLU A 80 -0.78 -38.00 9.94
C GLU A 80 0.08 -38.58 11.06
N GLY A 81 0.72 -37.74 11.88
CA GLY A 81 1.71 -38.16 12.88
C GLY A 81 1.21 -38.17 14.33
N PHE A 82 0.13 -37.45 14.63
CA PHE A 82 -0.31 -37.15 16.00
C PHE A 82 -1.74 -37.60 16.26
N LYS A 83 -2.06 -37.87 17.53
CA LYS A 83 -3.40 -38.30 17.93
C LYS A 83 -4.30 -37.09 18.18
N LEU A 84 -5.42 -37.03 17.46
CA LEU A 84 -6.46 -36.04 17.69
C LEU A 84 -7.11 -36.25 19.08
N MET A 85 -7.26 -35.17 19.83
CA MET A 85 -7.96 -35.20 21.12
C MET A 85 -9.46 -35.00 20.90
N ASP A 86 -10.27 -35.90 21.43
CA ASP A 86 -11.74 -35.80 21.36
C ASP A 86 -12.25 -34.77 22.39
N PRO A 87 -12.93 -33.68 21.96
CA PRO A 87 -13.48 -32.64 22.85
C PRO A 87 -14.40 -33.17 23.96
N THR A 88 -15.03 -34.32 23.75
CA THR A 88 -16.01 -34.91 24.68
C THR A 88 -15.36 -35.74 25.79
N LEU A 89 -14.11 -36.15 25.61
CA LEU A 89 -13.38 -36.98 26.57
C LEU A 89 -12.70 -36.13 27.65
N PHE A 90 -12.57 -36.73 28.84
CA PHE A 90 -11.80 -36.16 29.94
C PHE A 90 -10.30 -36.20 29.66
N LEU A 91 -9.52 -35.28 30.24
CA LEU A 91 -8.07 -35.26 30.11
C LEU A 91 -7.43 -36.53 30.69
N LYS A 92 -7.91 -37.00 31.86
CA LYS A 92 -7.52 -38.27 32.47
C LYS A 92 -7.95 -39.54 31.72
N ASN A 93 -8.71 -39.41 30.63
CA ASN A 93 -9.10 -40.57 29.84
C ASN A 93 -7.84 -41.27 29.29
N PRO A 94 -7.75 -42.62 29.30
CA PRO A 94 -6.61 -43.35 28.73
C PRO A 94 -6.30 -43.02 27.27
N GLU A 95 -7.30 -42.58 26.50
CA GLU A 95 -7.10 -42.13 25.13
C GLU A 95 -6.38 -40.77 25.04
N ASN A 96 -6.37 -39.97 26.11
CA ASN A 96 -5.68 -38.69 26.21
C ASN A 96 -4.39 -38.83 27.02
N PHE A 97 -4.36 -38.32 28.26
CA PHE A 97 -3.18 -38.37 29.13
C PHE A 97 -3.16 -39.61 30.04
N GLY A 98 -4.33 -40.20 30.31
CA GLY A 98 -4.49 -41.27 31.29
C GLY A 98 -4.56 -40.78 32.74
N GLU A 99 -4.89 -41.69 33.65
CA GLU A 99 -4.95 -41.38 35.09
C GLU A 99 -3.54 -41.14 35.67
N ASN A 100 -3.44 -40.18 36.59
CA ASN A 100 -2.19 -39.81 37.28
C ASN A 100 -1.05 -39.34 36.34
N PHE A 101 -1.40 -38.77 35.19
CA PHE A 101 -0.43 -38.14 34.30
C PHE A 101 0.35 -37.03 35.03
N GLN A 102 1.68 -37.06 34.93
CA GLN A 102 2.55 -35.99 35.42
C GLN A 102 3.40 -35.45 34.25
N PRO A 103 3.29 -34.15 33.94
CA PRO A 103 4.10 -33.53 32.90
C PRO A 103 5.56 -33.38 33.35
N ASP A 104 6.51 -33.72 32.47
CA ASP A 104 7.94 -33.56 32.73
C ASP A 104 8.49 -32.27 32.11
N GLU A 105 9.59 -31.76 32.66
CA GLU A 105 10.27 -30.58 32.13
C GLU A 105 10.81 -30.80 30.70
N GLY A 106 10.62 -29.81 29.84
CA GLY A 106 11.14 -29.83 28.46
C GLY A 106 10.27 -30.57 27.43
N GLN A 107 9.20 -31.23 27.87
CA GLN A 107 8.22 -31.88 27.01
C GLN A 107 7.11 -30.90 26.60
N VAL A 108 6.62 -31.05 25.36
CA VAL A 108 5.38 -30.44 24.88
C VAL A 108 4.31 -31.52 24.90
N HIS A 109 3.13 -31.16 25.40
CA HIS A 109 2.04 -32.10 25.69
C HIS A 109 0.89 -31.95 24.70
N VAL A 110 0.60 -30.71 24.29
CA VAL A 110 -0.52 -30.39 23.40
C VAL A 110 -0.03 -29.60 22.21
N LEU A 111 -0.38 -30.06 21.00
CA LEU A 111 -0.26 -29.28 19.78
C LEU A 111 -1.60 -28.61 19.50
N VAL A 112 -1.59 -27.29 19.45
CA VAL A 112 -2.74 -26.48 19.08
C VAL A 112 -2.65 -26.22 17.59
N VAL A 113 -3.52 -26.88 16.84
CA VAL A 113 -3.75 -26.59 15.43
C VAL A 113 -4.88 -25.60 15.37
N VAL A 114 -4.48 -24.37 15.15
CA VAL A 114 -5.39 -23.31 14.81
C VAL A 114 -5.75 -23.56 13.34
N PRO A 115 -7.05 -23.60 12.95
CA PRO A 115 -7.37 -23.57 11.54
C PRO A 115 -6.68 -22.33 11.02
N GLN A 116 -6.01 -22.46 9.88
CA GLN A 116 -5.55 -21.27 9.21
C GLN A 116 -6.78 -20.37 9.09
N GLN A 117 -6.83 -19.31 9.93
CA GLN A 117 -7.35 -18.04 9.45
C GLN A 117 -6.77 -17.90 8.06
N GLU A 118 -7.51 -17.34 7.13
CA GLU A 118 -7.02 -17.06 5.79
C GLU A 118 -5.78 -16.10 5.76
N HIS A 119 -4.88 -16.13 6.74
CA HIS A 119 -3.47 -16.43 6.50
C HIS A 119 -3.24 -17.85 5.89
N ALA A 120 -4.15 -18.28 5.01
CA ALA A 120 -3.88 -19.24 3.98
C ALA A 120 -2.59 -18.81 3.29
N ARG A 121 -1.76 -19.76 2.88
CA ARG A 121 -0.72 -19.58 1.85
C ARG A 121 -1.13 -18.40 0.98
N SER A 122 -0.49 -17.23 1.16
CA SER A 122 -0.93 -16.01 0.48
C SER A 122 -0.77 -16.30 -1.00
N GLY A 123 -1.87 -16.73 -1.63
CA GLY A 123 -1.95 -16.83 -3.06
C GLY A 123 -1.75 -15.41 -3.48
N LEU A 124 -0.61 -15.15 -4.12
CA LEU A 124 -0.32 -13.81 -4.59
C LEU A 124 -1.42 -13.46 -5.59
N TRP A 125 -1.81 -12.21 -5.64
CA TRP A 125 -2.78 -11.73 -6.61
C TRP A 125 -2.00 -11.00 -7.69
N LEU A 126 -2.09 -11.51 -8.90
CA LEU A 126 -1.45 -10.89 -10.06
C LEU A 126 -2.48 -10.01 -10.74
N VAL A 127 -2.15 -8.73 -10.86
CA VAL A 127 -2.87 -7.80 -11.72
C VAL A 127 -2.08 -7.65 -13.00
N THR A 128 -2.72 -8.04 -14.11
CA THR A 128 -2.18 -7.88 -15.46
C THR A 128 -3.07 -6.98 -16.26
N GLY A 129 -2.49 -6.31 -17.25
CA GLY A 129 -3.29 -5.46 -18.10
C GLY A 129 -2.44 -4.53 -18.93
N SER A 130 -3.10 -3.51 -19.45
CA SER A 130 -2.49 -2.58 -20.37
C SER A 130 -3.25 -1.27 -20.52
N VAL A 131 -2.52 -0.25 -20.97
CA VAL A 131 -3.07 1.07 -21.32
C VAL A 131 -2.78 1.31 -22.80
N GLU A 132 -3.84 1.43 -23.60
CA GLU A 132 -3.74 1.68 -25.04
C GLU A 132 -3.27 3.11 -25.33
N ASN A 133 -2.45 3.27 -26.38
CA ASN A 133 -1.87 4.55 -26.79
C ASN A 133 -1.14 5.32 -25.67
N ALA A 134 -0.67 4.65 -24.61
CA ALA A 134 0.00 5.27 -23.48
C ALA A 134 1.22 6.14 -23.87
N LEU A 135 1.85 5.86 -25.03
CA LEU A 135 2.95 6.68 -25.53
C LEU A 135 2.53 8.11 -25.94
N THR A 136 1.25 8.37 -26.22
CA THR A 136 0.79 9.70 -26.64
C THR A 136 0.63 10.67 -25.46
N THR A 137 0.62 10.15 -24.24
CA THR A 137 0.26 10.92 -23.04
C THR A 137 1.35 10.82 -21.99
N LYS A 138 1.76 11.98 -21.49
CA LYS A 138 2.85 12.06 -20.52
C LYS A 138 2.39 11.62 -19.14
N GLY A 139 3.25 10.89 -18.44
CA GLY A 139 3.03 10.55 -17.04
C GLY A 139 2.20 9.29 -16.80
N VAL A 140 1.73 8.59 -17.84
CA VAL A 140 0.99 7.32 -17.69
C VAL A 140 1.83 6.30 -16.92
N ARG A 141 3.05 5.98 -17.38
CA ARG A 141 3.94 5.02 -16.69
C ARG A 141 4.31 5.48 -15.28
N CYS A 142 4.57 6.78 -15.11
CA CYS A 142 4.85 7.40 -13.81
C CYS A 142 3.69 7.17 -12.82
N LYS A 143 2.44 7.41 -13.27
CA LYS A 143 1.24 7.21 -12.46
C LYS A 143 1.06 5.76 -12.04
N LEU A 144 1.35 4.81 -12.93
CA LEU A 144 1.25 3.37 -12.64
C LEU A 144 2.27 2.92 -11.59
N TYR A 145 3.53 3.39 -11.66
CA TYR A 145 4.53 3.14 -10.61
C TYR A 145 4.08 3.71 -9.25
N TRP A 146 3.48 4.90 -9.26
CA TRP A 146 2.95 5.52 -8.06
C TRP A 146 1.79 4.72 -7.45
N MET A 147 0.81 4.31 -8.27
CA MET A 147 -0.31 3.47 -7.84
C MET A 147 0.20 2.15 -7.24
N ALA A 148 1.15 1.48 -7.89
CA ALA A 148 1.73 0.24 -7.38
C ALA A 148 2.47 0.45 -6.04
N THR A 149 3.15 1.58 -5.88
CA THR A 149 3.80 1.93 -4.60
C THR A 149 2.80 2.09 -3.48
N LEU A 150 1.71 2.84 -3.71
CA LEU A 150 0.67 3.09 -2.70
C LEU A 150 -0.09 1.83 -2.32
N ARG A 151 -0.30 0.93 -3.28
CA ARG A 151 -1.05 -0.32 -3.07
C ARG A 151 -0.15 -1.49 -2.67
N ILE A 152 1.12 -1.21 -2.34
CA ILE A 152 2.08 -2.20 -1.85
C ILE A 152 2.26 -3.35 -2.87
N GLY A 153 2.49 -2.97 -4.12
CA GLY A 153 2.75 -3.88 -5.22
C GLY A 153 4.18 -4.42 -5.22
N TYR A 154 4.34 -5.63 -5.75
CA TYR A 154 5.60 -6.34 -5.88
C TYR A 154 5.86 -6.68 -7.35
N TYR A 155 7.14 -6.77 -7.71
CA TYR A 155 7.54 -7.27 -9.01
C TYR A 155 7.18 -8.74 -9.14
N ASP A 156 6.70 -9.13 -10.32
CA ASP A 156 6.49 -10.53 -10.67
C ASP A 156 7.85 -11.21 -10.96
N PRO A 157 8.32 -12.15 -10.11
CA PRO A 157 9.62 -12.81 -10.33
C PRO A 157 9.65 -13.64 -11.61
N THR A 158 8.49 -14.04 -12.14
CA THR A 158 8.36 -14.79 -13.39
C THR A 158 8.51 -13.89 -14.62
N HIS A 159 8.41 -12.56 -14.45
CA HIS A 159 8.54 -11.59 -15.54
C HIS A 159 9.78 -10.70 -15.36
N ARG A 160 10.84 -11.05 -16.09
CA ARG A 160 12.12 -10.33 -16.09
C ARG A 160 12.54 -9.98 -17.51
N ILE A 161 13.08 -8.78 -17.70
CA ILE A 161 13.71 -8.36 -18.96
C ILE A 161 15.22 -8.31 -18.71
N GLY A 162 15.94 -9.28 -19.28
CA GLY A 162 17.33 -9.54 -18.93
C GLY A 162 17.46 -9.86 -17.44
N ASN A 163 18.33 -9.13 -16.74
CA ASN A 163 18.56 -9.32 -15.30
C ASN A 163 17.67 -8.43 -14.40
N LYS A 164 16.79 -7.61 -14.97
CA LYS A 164 15.97 -6.66 -14.21
C LYS A 164 14.54 -7.15 -14.06
N ASN A 165 14.00 -6.97 -12.87
CA ASN A 165 12.57 -7.11 -12.61
C ASN A 165 11.85 -5.93 -13.27
N VAL A 166 10.79 -6.20 -14.02
CA VAL A 166 10.04 -5.18 -14.76
C VAL A 166 8.57 -5.34 -14.45
N ALA A 167 7.93 -4.28 -13.96
CA ALA A 167 6.50 -4.26 -13.70
C ALA A 167 5.71 -3.60 -14.83
N PHE A 168 6.32 -2.66 -15.55
CA PHE A 168 5.70 -1.84 -16.59
C PHE A 168 6.62 -1.76 -17.80
N TRP A 169 6.12 -2.14 -18.97
CA TRP A 169 6.90 -2.13 -20.21
C TRP A 169 6.02 -1.79 -21.41
N TYR A 170 6.61 -1.28 -22.48
CA TYR A 170 5.88 -0.98 -23.70
C TYR A 170 5.92 -2.15 -24.67
N GLN A 171 4.79 -2.38 -25.32
CA GLN A 171 4.67 -3.18 -26.55
C GLN A 171 4.03 -2.26 -27.59
N ASP A 172 4.82 -1.81 -28.56
CA ASP A 172 4.44 -0.77 -29.52
C ASP A 172 3.96 0.51 -28.80
N LYS A 173 2.69 0.89 -28.95
CA LYS A 173 2.09 2.08 -28.30
C LYS A 173 1.39 1.79 -26.98
N LYS A 174 1.40 0.53 -26.55
CA LYS A 174 0.63 0.01 -25.44
C LYS A 174 1.55 -0.18 -24.23
N LEU A 175 1.18 0.41 -23.09
CA LEU A 175 1.90 0.17 -21.84
C LEU A 175 1.31 -1.05 -21.16
N CYS A 176 2.03 -2.16 -21.15
CA CYS A 176 1.64 -3.39 -20.47
C CYS A 176 2.17 -3.39 -19.04
N PHE A 177 1.45 -4.08 -18.15
CA PHE A 177 1.85 -4.18 -16.75
C PHE A 177 1.54 -5.54 -16.12
N ARG A 178 2.37 -5.89 -15.14
CA ARG A 178 2.24 -7.06 -14.26
C ARG A 178 2.69 -6.66 -12.86
N VAL A 179 1.79 -6.74 -11.90
CA VAL A 179 2.05 -6.37 -10.50
C VAL A 179 1.46 -7.42 -9.56
N LEU A 180 2.27 -7.94 -8.65
CA LEU A 180 1.84 -8.89 -7.62
C LEU A 180 1.43 -8.18 -6.33
N PHE A 181 0.47 -8.76 -5.62
CA PHE A 181 0.01 -8.31 -4.31
C PHE A 181 -0.11 -9.50 -3.36
N GLU A 182 0.21 -9.29 -2.09
CA GLU A 182 0.06 -10.32 -1.05
C GLU A 182 -1.41 -10.54 -0.66
N THR A 183 -2.27 -9.54 -0.89
CA THR A 183 -3.70 -9.56 -0.54
C THR A 183 -4.58 -9.31 -1.76
N LYS A 184 -5.79 -9.88 -1.75
CA LYS A 184 -6.79 -9.65 -2.79
C LYS A 184 -7.24 -8.19 -2.80
N GLU A 185 -7.38 -7.62 -1.61
CA GLU A 185 -7.81 -6.26 -1.38
C GLU A 185 -6.82 -5.27 -2.02
N GLY A 186 -5.51 -5.47 -1.86
CA GLY A 186 -4.49 -4.64 -2.49
C GLY A 186 -4.57 -4.66 -4.01
N ALA A 187 -4.77 -5.86 -4.59
CA ALA A 187 -4.95 -6.04 -6.03
C ALA A 187 -6.22 -5.36 -6.56
N LEU A 188 -7.37 -5.55 -5.89
CA LEU A 188 -8.64 -4.93 -6.28
C LEU A 188 -8.62 -3.41 -6.13
N LEU A 189 -7.93 -2.91 -5.11
CA LEU A 189 -7.70 -1.49 -4.95
C LEU A 189 -6.87 -0.96 -6.13
N PHE A 190 -5.75 -1.58 -6.46
CA PHE A 190 -4.94 -1.16 -7.63
C PHE A 190 -5.74 -1.23 -8.94
N GLU A 191 -6.55 -2.27 -9.15
CA GLU A 191 -7.48 -2.36 -10.27
C GLU A 191 -8.51 -1.22 -10.27
N THR A 192 -9.06 -0.86 -9.12
CA THR A 192 -9.99 0.26 -8.98
C THR A 192 -9.34 1.57 -9.44
N ASP A 193 -8.08 1.82 -9.08
CA ASP A 193 -7.34 3.02 -9.52
C ASP A 193 -7.15 3.04 -11.04
N LEU A 194 -6.89 1.87 -11.64
CA LEU A 194 -6.73 1.73 -13.09
C LEU A 194 -8.04 1.97 -13.85
N VAL A 195 -9.16 1.44 -13.34
CA VAL A 195 -10.48 1.56 -13.97
C VAL A 195 -11.08 2.96 -13.78
N THR A 196 -10.87 3.59 -12.63
CA THR A 196 -11.35 4.95 -12.34
C THR A 196 -10.43 6.03 -12.90
N GLY A 197 -9.17 5.71 -13.17
CA GLY A 197 -8.16 6.60 -13.71
C GLY A 197 -8.62 7.37 -14.95
N PRO A 198 -9.19 6.72 -15.98
CA PRO A 198 -9.72 7.39 -17.17
C PRO A 198 -10.89 8.35 -16.93
N LEU A 199 -11.65 8.15 -15.85
CA LEU A 199 -12.78 9.00 -15.46
C LEU A 199 -12.37 10.14 -14.53
N THR A 200 -11.14 10.10 -14.00
CA THR A 200 -10.65 11.07 -13.03
C THR A 200 -10.02 12.26 -13.74
N LEU A 201 -10.70 13.40 -13.70
CA LEU A 201 -10.21 14.64 -14.28
C LEU A 201 -8.81 15.00 -13.74
N GLY A 202 -7.86 15.23 -14.64
CA GLY A 202 -6.46 15.54 -14.30
C GLY A 202 -5.58 14.30 -14.13
N SER A 203 -6.14 13.10 -14.22
CA SER A 203 -5.35 11.88 -14.29
C SER A 203 -4.61 11.79 -15.64
N PRO A 204 -3.35 11.33 -15.68
CA PRO A 204 -2.67 10.97 -16.92
C PRO A 204 -3.38 9.88 -17.73
N LEU A 205 -4.28 9.11 -17.09
CA LEU A 205 -5.09 8.07 -17.73
C LEU A 205 -6.38 8.61 -18.37
N THR A 206 -6.71 9.91 -18.21
CA THR A 206 -7.93 10.51 -18.77
C THR A 206 -8.06 10.16 -20.26
N ASP A 207 -9.25 9.71 -20.67
CA ASP A 207 -9.57 9.28 -22.05
C ASP A 207 -8.76 8.09 -22.59
N HIS A 208 -7.97 7.39 -21.77
CA HIS A 208 -7.29 6.16 -22.18
C HIS A 208 -8.18 4.95 -22.00
N VAL A 209 -8.01 3.98 -22.92
CA VAL A 209 -8.60 2.66 -22.75
C VAL A 209 -7.63 1.83 -21.90
N VAL A 210 -8.12 1.40 -20.74
CA VAL A 210 -7.37 0.56 -19.79
C VAL A 210 -8.03 -0.80 -19.76
N ASP A 211 -7.24 -1.84 -20.02
CA ASP A 211 -7.61 -3.23 -19.86
C ASP A 211 -6.90 -3.79 -18.63
N THR A 212 -7.61 -4.51 -17.77
CA THR A 212 -7.07 -5.03 -16.51
C THR A 212 -7.76 -6.34 -16.14
N ARG A 213 -7.00 -7.23 -15.52
CA ARG A 213 -7.47 -8.52 -15.03
C ARG A 213 -6.73 -8.87 -13.75
N VAL A 214 -7.51 -9.24 -12.73
CA VAL A 214 -7.01 -9.74 -11.45
C VAL A 214 -7.14 -11.26 -11.42
N GLU A 215 -6.04 -11.95 -11.15
CA GLU A 215 -6.00 -13.40 -11.04
C GLU A 215 -5.24 -13.85 -9.80
N ARG A 216 -5.54 -15.07 -9.35
CA ARG A 216 -4.73 -15.73 -8.33
C ARG A 216 -3.46 -16.27 -9.00
N ALA A 217 -2.32 -15.91 -8.45
CA ALA A 217 -1.01 -16.39 -8.83
C ALA A 217 -0.53 -17.48 -7.85
N ASP A 218 0.21 -18.43 -8.39
CA ASP A 218 0.82 -19.50 -7.62
C ASP A 218 1.89 -18.94 -6.67
N ALA A 219 2.04 -19.59 -5.52
CA ALA A 219 3.02 -19.19 -4.51
C ALA A 219 4.44 -19.26 -5.09
N VAL A 220 5.06 -18.10 -5.33
CA VAL A 220 6.47 -18.04 -5.76
C VAL A 220 7.35 -18.20 -4.52
N SER A 221 8.20 -19.24 -4.48
CA SER A 221 9.09 -19.54 -3.34
C SER A 221 10.26 -18.54 -3.16
N THR A 222 10.27 -17.43 -3.89
CA THR A 222 11.34 -16.41 -3.86
C THR A 222 10.91 -15.18 -3.07
N SER A 223 11.87 -14.53 -2.42
CA SER A 223 11.68 -13.22 -1.79
C SER A 223 11.14 -12.21 -2.81
N LEU A 224 9.94 -11.70 -2.57
CA LEU A 224 9.33 -10.69 -3.42
C LEU A 224 10.05 -9.35 -3.26
N GLN A 225 10.34 -8.70 -4.39
CA GLN A 225 10.87 -7.34 -4.39
C GLN A 225 9.72 -6.35 -4.51
N ARG A 226 9.63 -5.42 -3.56
CA ARG A 226 8.61 -4.35 -3.58
C ARG A 226 8.89 -3.36 -4.72
N ILE A 227 7.82 -2.90 -5.36
CA ILE A 227 7.86 -1.80 -6.32
C ILE A 227 7.76 -0.49 -5.54
N PHE A 228 8.70 0.41 -5.78
CA PHE A 228 8.64 1.77 -5.27
C PHE A 228 8.62 2.79 -6.40
N TYR A 229 8.10 3.97 -6.09
CA TYR A 229 8.05 5.07 -7.04
C TYR A 229 9.46 5.49 -7.48
N VAL A 230 10.45 5.34 -6.59
CA VAL A 230 11.86 5.60 -6.91
C VAL A 230 12.45 4.66 -7.97
N ASP A 231 11.78 3.54 -8.28
CA ASP A 231 12.18 2.62 -9.35
C ASP A 231 11.82 3.17 -10.73
N TYR A 232 10.91 4.16 -10.80
CA TYR A 232 10.58 4.83 -12.05
C TYR A 232 11.76 5.70 -12.51
N VAL A 233 12.29 5.38 -13.69
CA VAL A 233 13.34 6.17 -14.35
C VAL A 233 12.69 7.14 -15.36
N PRO A 234 12.72 8.46 -15.12
CA PRO A 234 12.05 9.43 -15.99
C PRO A 234 12.67 9.55 -17.38
N ASN A 235 13.98 9.36 -17.51
CA ASN A 235 14.75 9.55 -18.73
C ASN A 235 14.91 8.28 -19.59
N ASP A 236 14.11 7.24 -19.34
CA ASP A 236 14.14 5.98 -20.08
C ASP A 236 13.57 6.16 -21.50
N SER A 237 14.23 5.61 -22.52
CA SER A 237 13.91 5.80 -23.95
C SER A 237 12.53 5.28 -24.35
N GLU A 238 12.05 4.24 -23.66
CA GLU A 238 10.72 3.65 -23.87
C GLU A 238 9.62 4.46 -23.16
N SER A 239 9.97 5.35 -22.23
CA SER A 239 9.02 6.37 -21.78
C SER A 239 9.08 7.54 -22.74
N PRO A 240 7.96 8.01 -23.32
CA PRO A 240 7.93 9.28 -24.01
C PRO A 240 8.06 10.40 -22.98
N GLN A 241 9.30 10.62 -22.58
CA GLN A 241 9.80 11.92 -22.23
C GLN A 241 10.77 12.31 -23.34
N HIS A 242 10.28 12.44 -24.58
CA HIS A 242 11.02 13.25 -25.55
C HIS A 242 10.88 14.69 -25.08
N THR A 243 11.77 14.99 -24.14
CA THR A 243 11.67 16.09 -23.23
C THR A 243 10.31 15.99 -22.47
N ILE A 244 10.33 15.87 -21.14
CA ILE A 244 9.93 17.04 -20.32
C ILE A 244 9.87 18.23 -21.30
N SER A 245 8.74 18.63 -21.88
CA SER A 245 8.74 19.74 -22.85
C SER A 245 9.02 21.01 -22.06
N SER A 246 10.19 21.07 -21.42
CA SER A 246 10.20 21.34 -20.00
C SER A 246 9.16 20.42 -19.26
N VAL A 247 9.41 19.94 -18.03
CA VAL A 247 8.35 20.12 -17.04
C VAL A 247 8.10 21.58 -17.31
N SER A 248 6.94 21.97 -17.80
CA SER A 248 6.67 23.31 -17.41
C SER A 248 6.72 23.12 -15.86
N LEU A 249 7.76 23.57 -15.14
CA LEU A 249 8.45 24.82 -15.37
C LEU A 249 7.52 25.82 -16.08
N THR A 250 6.22 25.70 -15.81
CA THR A 250 5.32 26.79 -15.51
C THR A 250 6.10 27.66 -14.58
N THR A 251 7.04 27.17 -13.77
CA THR A 251 8.26 27.92 -13.45
C THR A 251 9.55 27.14 -13.42
N SER A 252 10.59 27.66 -14.08
CA SER A 252 11.94 27.50 -13.52
C SER A 252 11.81 27.71 -12.01
N VAL A 253 11.91 26.66 -11.19
CA VAL A 253 11.74 26.76 -9.74
C VAL A 253 12.91 27.56 -9.23
N SER A 254 12.80 28.87 -9.36
CA SER A 254 13.60 29.83 -8.64
C SER A 254 12.95 29.90 -7.28
N ASN A 255 13.64 29.34 -6.30
CA ASN A 255 13.34 29.64 -4.90
C ASN A 255 13.38 31.16 -4.74
N LEU A 256 12.26 31.75 -4.34
CA LEU A 256 12.14 33.16 -4.07
C LEU A 256 12.53 33.44 -2.63
N ASP A 257 13.33 34.49 -2.47
CA ASP A 257 13.60 35.08 -1.17
C ASP A 257 12.37 35.91 -0.74
N ALA A 258 12.11 35.96 0.57
CA ALA A 258 11.02 36.73 1.15
C ALA A 258 11.15 38.24 0.91
N SER A 259 12.33 38.72 0.53
CA SER A 259 12.61 40.13 0.16
C SER A 259 12.24 40.50 -1.28
N THR A 260 11.73 39.57 -2.10
CA THR A 260 11.43 39.84 -3.50
C THR A 260 10.05 40.48 -3.70
N ASP A 261 9.95 41.40 -4.67
CA ASP A 261 8.66 41.99 -5.10
C ASP A 261 7.63 40.94 -5.51
N GLU A 262 8.07 39.83 -6.10
CA GLU A 262 7.20 38.71 -6.47
C GLU A 262 6.57 38.06 -5.23
N PHE A 263 7.37 37.82 -4.18
CA PHE A 263 6.87 37.30 -2.92
C PHE A 263 5.95 38.29 -2.18
N HIS A 264 6.25 39.59 -2.19
CA HIS A 264 5.43 40.57 -1.47
C HIS A 264 4.09 40.87 -2.16
N PHE A 265 4.04 40.85 -3.49
CA PHE A 265 2.89 41.34 -4.23
C PHE A 265 2.16 40.29 -5.09
N GLN A 266 2.75 39.12 -5.30
CA GLN A 266 2.18 38.05 -6.12
C GLN A 266 2.03 36.73 -5.36
N ARG A 267 2.18 36.77 -4.03
CA ARG A 267 1.84 35.67 -3.11
C ARG A 267 0.35 35.67 -2.81
N ILE A 268 -0.25 34.49 -2.82
CA ILE A 268 -1.68 34.29 -2.51
C ILE A 268 -1.91 33.60 -1.16
N GLU A 269 -0.83 33.13 -0.54
CA GLU A 269 -0.80 32.45 0.75
C GLU A 269 -0.32 33.38 1.88
N ASP A 270 -0.59 33.01 3.13
CA ASP A 270 -0.09 33.74 4.29
C ASP A 270 1.43 33.59 4.42
N GLU A 271 2.10 34.67 4.84
CA GLU A 271 3.56 34.71 5.02
C GLU A 271 4.08 33.63 5.97
N LYS A 272 3.29 33.30 7.00
CA LYS A 272 3.67 32.33 8.03
C LYS A 272 3.92 30.93 7.47
N LEU A 273 3.37 30.61 6.30
CA LEU A 273 3.62 29.33 5.63
C LEU A 273 5.04 29.21 5.05
N PHE A 274 5.77 30.33 4.98
CA PHE A 274 7.12 30.38 4.40
C PHE A 274 8.21 30.65 5.45
N LEU A 275 7.87 31.06 6.67
CA LEU A 275 8.87 31.42 7.69
C LEU A 275 8.97 30.34 8.78
N PRO A 276 10.18 30.02 9.30
CA PRO A 276 11.48 30.60 8.99
C PRO A 276 12.32 29.82 7.95
N TYR A 277 11.84 28.66 7.48
CA TYR A 277 12.63 27.73 6.64
C TYR A 277 11.98 27.41 5.27
N GLY A 278 10.76 27.89 5.02
CA GLY A 278 10.07 27.68 3.75
C GLY A 278 10.60 28.63 2.67
N LYS A 279 10.75 28.14 1.44
CA LYS A 279 11.02 29.00 0.28
C LYS A 279 9.81 28.98 -0.61
N ALA A 280 9.39 30.15 -1.09
CA ALA A 280 8.35 30.22 -2.10
C ALA A 280 8.92 29.79 -3.45
N GLU A 281 8.13 29.06 -4.21
CA GLU A 281 8.39 28.76 -5.60
C GLU A 281 7.70 29.84 -6.44
N SER A 282 8.44 30.49 -7.34
CA SER A 282 7.81 31.23 -8.45
C SER A 282 6.94 30.22 -9.22
N CYS A 283 5.80 30.61 -9.82
CA CYS A 283 4.93 29.82 -10.71
C CYS A 283 4.39 30.70 -11.87
N HIS A 284 4.41 30.27 -13.15
CA HIS A 284 3.83 31.03 -14.27
C HIS A 284 2.38 30.61 -14.47
N LEU A 285 1.50 31.59 -14.64
CA LEU A 285 0.09 31.38 -14.98
C LEU A 285 -0.08 30.84 -16.41
N VAL A 286 0.70 31.39 -17.34
CA VAL A 286 0.83 30.93 -18.72
C VAL A 286 2.21 30.34 -18.88
N SER A 287 2.27 29.04 -19.13
CA SER A 287 3.54 28.33 -19.28
C SER A 287 4.42 28.90 -20.39
N ARG A 288 5.74 28.79 -20.21
CA ARG A 288 6.70 29.07 -21.30
C ARG A 288 6.44 28.20 -22.53
N LYS A 289 6.00 26.96 -22.30
CA LYS A 289 5.62 26.04 -23.36
C LYS A 289 4.43 26.57 -24.16
N GLN A 290 3.31 26.92 -23.52
CA GLN A 290 2.16 27.52 -24.22
C GLN A 290 2.55 28.82 -24.93
N SER A 291 3.42 29.64 -24.31
CA SER A 291 3.95 30.86 -24.92
C SER A 291 4.76 30.58 -26.20
N ARG A 292 5.47 29.44 -26.26
CA ARG A 292 6.28 29.01 -27.42
C ARG A 292 5.46 28.29 -28.49
N ASP A 293 4.50 27.46 -28.08
CA ASP A 293 3.67 26.65 -28.98
C ASP A 293 2.58 27.51 -29.64
N HIS A 294 2.08 28.53 -28.92
CA HIS A 294 1.03 29.44 -29.38
C HIS A 294 1.53 30.89 -29.36
N LYS A 295 2.65 31.14 -30.06
CA LYS A 295 3.34 32.45 -30.05
C LYS A 295 2.43 33.64 -30.34
N ARG A 296 1.44 33.48 -31.22
CA ARG A 296 0.53 34.57 -31.60
C ARG A 296 -0.29 35.09 -30.42
N GLU A 297 -0.68 34.21 -29.50
CA GLU A 297 -1.58 34.55 -28.40
C GLU A 297 -0.84 34.77 -27.09
N PHE A 298 0.17 33.92 -26.81
CA PHE A 298 0.76 33.82 -25.48
C PHE A 298 2.22 34.31 -25.38
N ALA A 299 2.92 34.61 -26.47
CA ALA A 299 4.33 35.04 -26.41
C ALA A 299 4.53 36.32 -25.57
N LYS A 300 3.52 37.19 -25.51
CA LYS A 300 3.54 38.43 -24.70
C LYS A 300 3.69 38.17 -23.21
N TYR A 301 3.32 36.99 -22.72
CA TYR A 301 3.36 36.63 -21.30
C TYR A 301 4.67 35.94 -20.87
N ASP A 302 5.50 35.48 -21.80
CA ASP A 302 6.72 34.69 -21.49
C ASP A 302 7.69 35.45 -20.57
N ARG A 303 7.85 36.76 -20.83
CA ARG A 303 8.72 37.67 -20.07
C ARG A 303 7.95 38.65 -19.17
N ASP A 304 6.63 38.51 -19.09
CA ASP A 304 5.81 39.39 -18.26
C ASP A 304 5.97 39.01 -16.78
N ARG A 305 6.31 39.98 -15.94
CA ARG A 305 6.42 39.80 -14.49
C ARG A 305 5.06 39.57 -13.84
N ASN A 306 3.96 39.98 -14.47
CA ASN A 306 2.60 39.72 -13.99
C ASN A 306 2.11 38.30 -14.30
N ASN A 307 2.85 37.57 -15.15
CA ASN A 307 2.60 36.16 -15.44
C ASN A 307 3.30 35.26 -14.40
N ARG A 308 3.40 35.70 -13.14
CA ARG A 308 4.08 34.97 -12.07
C ARG A 308 3.25 35.01 -10.80
N LEU A 309 3.39 33.98 -9.99
CA LEU A 309 2.85 33.86 -8.63
C LEU A 309 3.93 33.29 -7.73
N ALA A 310 3.95 33.71 -6.46
CA ALA A 310 4.76 33.08 -5.43
C ALA A 310 3.89 32.10 -4.63
N LEU A 311 4.20 30.80 -4.70
CA LEU A 311 3.44 29.71 -4.10
C LEU A 311 4.31 28.85 -3.18
N SER A 312 3.70 28.25 -2.17
CA SER A 312 4.31 27.15 -1.43
C SER A 312 4.47 25.93 -2.33
N ARG A 313 5.32 24.99 -1.91
CA ARG A 313 5.52 23.72 -2.62
C ARG A 313 4.19 22.99 -2.84
N ASP A 314 3.33 23.00 -1.82
CA ASP A 314 2.06 22.27 -1.82
C ASP A 314 1.04 22.98 -2.71
N MET A 315 0.88 24.30 -2.61
CA MET A 315 -0.02 25.07 -3.48
C MET A 315 0.42 25.04 -4.94
N HIS A 316 1.73 25.08 -5.21
CA HIS A 316 2.26 24.92 -6.57
C HIS A 316 1.94 23.52 -7.11
N GLY A 317 2.09 22.49 -6.26
CA GLY A 317 1.66 21.14 -6.56
C GLY A 317 0.17 21.03 -6.86
N TRP A 318 -0.71 21.69 -6.10
CA TRP A 318 -2.15 21.72 -6.38
C TRP A 318 -2.51 22.49 -7.66
N PHE A 319 -1.79 23.59 -7.93
CA PHE A 319 -1.98 24.41 -9.13
C PHE A 319 -1.60 23.66 -10.41
N ASP A 320 -0.47 22.95 -10.39
CA ASP A 320 0.01 22.14 -11.53
C ASP A 320 -0.67 20.76 -11.60
N GLY A 321 -1.56 20.42 -10.66
CA GLY A 321 -2.21 19.10 -10.58
C GLY A 321 -1.26 17.96 -10.21
N MET A 322 -0.13 18.29 -9.59
CA MET A 322 0.95 17.38 -9.18
C MET A 322 0.80 16.85 -7.76
N SER A 323 -0.05 17.49 -6.94
CA SER A 323 -0.26 17.10 -5.54
C SER A 323 -1.27 15.95 -5.40
N MET A 324 -1.00 15.08 -4.42
CA MET A 324 -1.64 13.77 -4.24
C MET A 324 -2.84 13.80 -3.29
N ASP A 325 -2.99 14.90 -2.52
CA ASP A 325 -4.11 15.16 -1.63
C ASP A 325 -4.94 16.32 -2.21
N VAL A 326 -6.21 16.05 -2.51
CA VAL A 326 -7.20 16.92 -3.19
C VAL A 326 -7.26 18.32 -2.52
N PRO A 327 -7.39 19.46 -3.24
CA PRO A 327 -8.00 19.65 -4.56
C PRO A 327 -7.12 20.26 -5.66
N ILE A 328 -7.53 20.01 -6.91
CA ILE A 328 -7.14 20.84 -8.05
C ILE A 328 -7.78 22.22 -7.87
N VAL A 329 -6.96 23.26 -7.84
CA VAL A 329 -7.41 24.63 -7.64
C VAL A 329 -7.54 25.32 -8.99
N ASN A 330 -8.74 25.79 -9.32
CA ASN A 330 -8.93 26.70 -10.44
C ASN A 330 -8.83 28.14 -9.94
N MET A 331 -7.90 28.89 -10.52
CA MET A 331 -7.78 30.33 -10.29
C MET A 331 -8.55 31.07 -11.37
N ARG A 332 -9.48 31.94 -10.98
CA ARG A 332 -10.15 32.88 -11.90
C ARG A 332 -9.83 34.31 -11.49
N PRO A 333 -9.38 35.16 -12.42
CA PRO A 333 -9.18 36.57 -12.11
C PRO A 333 -10.53 37.22 -11.78
N GLY A 334 -10.56 38.03 -10.74
CA GLY A 334 -11.65 38.96 -10.44
C GLY A 334 -11.42 40.32 -11.09
N GLU A 335 -12.29 41.28 -10.79
CA GLU A 335 -12.16 42.65 -11.29
C GLU A 335 -10.99 43.37 -10.62
N VAL A 336 -10.09 43.93 -11.44
CA VAL A 336 -8.96 44.73 -10.97
C VAL A 336 -9.49 46.06 -10.45
N GLU A 337 -8.98 46.52 -9.29
CA GLU A 337 -9.36 47.81 -8.73
C GLU A 337 -9.09 48.94 -9.73
N GLU A 338 -10.02 49.89 -9.86
CA GLU A 338 -9.91 51.03 -10.79
C GLU A 338 -8.77 51.99 -10.41
N ASN A 339 -8.45 52.05 -9.13
CA ASN A 339 -7.43 52.94 -8.57
C ASN A 339 -6.17 52.16 -8.15
N GLN A 340 -5.02 52.82 -8.21
CA GLN A 340 -3.76 52.24 -7.75
C GLN A 340 -3.78 52.05 -6.23
N SER A 341 -3.49 50.84 -5.78
CA SER A 341 -3.60 50.45 -4.36
C SER A 341 -2.27 50.55 -3.62
N ASN A 342 -1.13 50.40 -4.33
CA ASN A 342 0.20 50.54 -3.75
C ASN A 342 1.22 51.04 -4.79
N GLY A 343 1.57 52.33 -4.73
CA GLY A 343 2.43 52.97 -5.73
C GLY A 343 1.84 52.83 -7.13
N ASN A 344 2.62 52.32 -8.09
CA ASN A 344 2.17 52.09 -9.47
C ASN A 344 1.48 50.72 -9.68
N ARG A 345 1.01 50.06 -8.62
CA ARG A 345 0.40 48.72 -8.69
C ARG A 345 -1.10 48.75 -8.41
N TYR A 346 -1.83 47.91 -9.14
CA TYR A 346 -3.25 47.68 -8.96
C TYR A 346 -3.47 46.35 -8.23
N LYS A 347 -4.46 46.31 -7.34
CA LYS A 347 -4.87 45.07 -6.69
C LYS A 347 -5.90 44.35 -7.57
N GLY A 348 -5.61 43.10 -7.89
CA GLY A 348 -6.53 42.19 -8.59
C GLY A 348 -6.85 41.00 -7.69
N PRO A 349 -8.09 40.85 -7.20
CA PRO A 349 -8.47 39.67 -6.44
C PRO A 349 -8.53 38.45 -7.36
N TYR A 350 -8.11 37.29 -6.86
CA TYR A 350 -8.34 36.01 -7.52
C TYR A 350 -9.41 35.24 -6.76
N THR A 351 -10.34 34.64 -7.50
CA THR A 351 -11.24 33.64 -6.92
C THR A 351 -10.58 32.27 -7.08
N LEU A 352 -10.16 31.71 -5.95
CA LEU A 352 -9.71 30.32 -5.86
C LEU A 352 -10.94 29.42 -5.70
N ARG A 353 -11.20 28.56 -6.68
CA ARG A 353 -12.15 27.46 -6.52
C ARG A 353 -11.39 26.15 -6.42
N ALA A 354 -11.29 25.65 -5.21
CA ALA A 354 -11.02 24.23 -4.98
C ALA A 354 -12.13 23.43 -5.65
N ARG A 355 -11.79 22.57 -6.62
CA ARG A 355 -12.71 21.50 -7.03
C ARG A 355 -12.48 20.34 -6.08
N SER A 356 -13.42 20.08 -5.17
CA SER A 356 -13.47 18.75 -4.59
C SER A 356 -13.72 17.78 -5.75
N CYS A 357 -12.79 16.86 -5.97
CA CYS A 357 -13.15 15.62 -6.63
C CYS A 357 -14.28 15.06 -5.78
N GLY A 358 -15.48 14.92 -6.35
CA GLY A 358 -16.69 14.55 -5.64
C GLY A 358 -16.56 13.17 -5.00
N ALA A 359 -16.00 13.11 -3.80
CA ALA A 359 -16.20 12.07 -2.83
C ALA A 359 -16.97 12.71 -1.68
N ARG A 360 -18.29 12.46 -1.64
CA ARG A 360 -18.99 12.51 -0.36
C ARG A 360 -18.36 11.39 0.47
N VAL A 361 -17.48 11.75 1.40
CA VAL A 361 -17.15 10.90 2.53
C VAL A 361 -18.35 11.00 3.46
N CYS A 362 -18.97 9.86 3.77
CA CYS A 362 -19.96 9.77 4.85
C CYS A 362 -19.30 10.07 6.20
#